data_AF-A0A9P0KKU2-F1
#
_entry.id   AF-A0A9P0KKU2-F1
#
_cell.length_a   1.000
_cell.length_b   1.000
_cell.length_c   1.000
_cell.angle_alpha   90.00
_cell.angle_beta   90.00
_cell.angle_gamma   90.00
#
_symmetry.space_group_name_H-M   'P 1'
#
loop_
_entity.id
_entity.type
_entity.pdbx_description
1 polymer ?
#
loop_
_entity_poly.entity_id
_entity_poly.type
_entity_poly.pdbx_seq_one_letter_code
_entity_poly.pdbx_strand_id
1 'polypeptide(L)'
;MCSNYEAELVKEQKKTSDLQARVIACEKAAERHKEELLKEIGFRKEMEEKWNEKKEEHKQQVAELTRATECTEQDLKELRQHFNKVCSDMKITLGRLTHEREMIHHELQRLQKENANLIGKYTICSQELQSQMINLPDTIEELHELLLKTHQELIMEKIGKEAAEQTVNTLQSEISLLKDRITNDQQERKGMEESLDLEIKALRKQIDQLDKEKRKYLLNQEKLANAEKSNNDIVTDQKKRIEELSEIVKTLESQNTELKTRVSSLQQELDTTETVQKDFVRLSQSLQVQLEKIRESDTQVRWQHEEDVEECPSCRTGFSSSRKKMHCRHCGQIFCVVCLTRTVMSGPNSRPSKVCDVCHTLLVKSSAPYFSEAPPTMT
;
A
#
# COMPACT_ATOMS: atom_id res chain seq x y z
N MET A 1 21.76 76.19 -3.44
CA MET A 1 22.07 75.06 -2.54
C MET A 1 21.04 73.91 -2.62
N CYS A 2 19.75 74.15 -2.90
CA CYS A 2 18.72 73.08 -2.88
C CYS A 2 18.80 72.00 -3.98
N SER A 3 19.26 72.32 -5.20
CA SER A 3 19.26 71.36 -6.33
C SER A 3 20.23 70.18 -6.14
N ASN A 4 21.33 70.36 -5.39
CA ASN A 4 22.29 69.28 -5.13
C ASN A 4 21.72 68.27 -4.11
N TYR A 5 21.01 68.75 -3.08
CA TYR A 5 20.33 67.90 -2.10
C TYR A 5 19.19 67.08 -2.71
N GLU A 6 18.48 67.64 -3.70
CA GLU A 6 17.41 66.93 -4.40
C GLU A 6 17.96 65.79 -5.27
N ALA A 7 19.06 66.01 -5.99
CA ALA A 7 19.74 64.97 -6.75
C ALA A 7 20.33 63.87 -5.84
N GLU A 8 20.87 64.23 -4.68
CA GLU A 8 21.42 63.31 -3.69
C GLU A 8 20.31 62.49 -3.00
N LEU A 9 19.16 63.10 -2.73
CA LEU A 9 17.96 62.43 -2.21
C LEU A 9 17.40 61.42 -3.23
N VAL A 10 17.29 61.78 -4.50
CA VAL A 10 16.83 60.86 -5.58
C VAL A 10 17.80 59.68 -5.73
N LYS A 11 19.12 59.92 -5.59
CA LYS A 11 20.13 58.86 -5.63
C LYS A 11 20.00 57.88 -4.47
N GLU A 12 19.79 58.38 -3.24
CA GLU A 12 19.57 57.53 -2.07
C GLU A 12 18.20 56.84 -2.09
N GLN A 13 17.14 57.47 -2.62
CA GLN A 13 15.84 56.82 -2.86
C GLN A 13 15.96 55.66 -3.86
N LYS A 14 16.68 55.86 -4.97
CA LYS A 14 16.93 54.80 -5.95
C LYS A 14 17.72 53.64 -5.34
N LYS A 15 18.79 53.95 -4.59
CA LYS A 15 19.59 52.95 -3.87
C LYS A 15 18.77 52.18 -2.83
N THR A 16 17.85 52.85 -2.13
CA THR A 16 16.92 52.23 -1.18
C THR A 16 15.95 51.29 -1.90
N SER A 17 15.40 51.71 -3.05
CA SER A 17 14.54 50.87 -3.89
C SER A 17 15.27 49.64 -4.44
N ASP A 18 16.51 49.80 -4.91
CA ASP A 18 17.35 48.70 -5.40
C ASP A 18 17.70 47.72 -4.28
N LEU A 19 18.02 48.21 -3.07
CA LEU A 19 18.24 47.36 -1.89
C LEU A 19 16.96 46.63 -1.48
N GLN A 20 15.81 47.29 -1.51
CA GLN A 20 14.52 46.68 -1.19
C GLN A 20 14.16 45.57 -2.20
N ALA A 21 14.38 45.79 -3.49
CA ALA A 21 14.21 44.78 -4.52
C ALA A 21 15.14 43.57 -4.31
N ARG A 22 16.40 43.82 -3.93
CA ARG A 22 17.36 42.76 -3.59
C ARG A 22 16.95 41.96 -2.36
N VAL A 23 16.45 42.62 -1.31
CA VAL A 23 15.93 41.95 -0.10
C VAL A 23 14.76 41.03 -0.47
N ILE A 24 13.77 41.54 -1.22
CA ILE A 24 12.62 40.74 -1.67
C ILE A 24 13.07 39.53 -2.52
N ALA A 25 14.05 39.72 -3.40
CA ALA A 25 14.59 38.63 -4.22
C ALA A 25 15.30 37.57 -3.36
N CYS A 26 16.09 38.00 -2.37
CA CYS A 26 16.74 37.10 -1.41
C CYS A 26 15.72 36.35 -0.54
N GLU A 27 14.67 37.03 -0.05
CA GLU A 27 13.59 36.41 0.73
C GLU A 27 12.87 35.33 -0.07
N LYS A 28 12.53 35.61 -1.34
CA LYS A 28 11.91 34.62 -2.24
C LYS A 28 12.84 33.43 -2.52
N ALA A 29 14.14 33.66 -2.69
CA ALA A 29 15.11 32.59 -2.88
C ALA A 29 15.26 31.73 -1.61
N ALA A 30 15.29 32.36 -0.43
CA ALA A 30 15.34 31.68 0.85
C ALA A 30 14.11 30.79 1.08
N GLU A 31 12.90 31.27 0.74
CA GLU A 31 11.69 30.46 0.89
C GLU A 31 11.69 29.26 -0.07
N ARG A 32 12.16 29.42 -1.31
CA ARG A 32 12.32 28.29 -2.25
C ARG A 32 13.28 27.23 -1.73
N HIS A 33 14.46 27.64 -1.24
CA HIS A 33 15.43 26.69 -0.69
C HIS A 33 14.92 26.00 0.57
N LYS A 34 14.10 26.69 1.38
CA LYS A 34 13.44 26.09 2.53
C LYS A 34 12.41 25.05 2.11
N GLU A 35 11.61 25.30 1.06
CA GLU A 35 10.70 24.29 0.49
C GLU A 35 11.45 23.08 -0.09
N GLU A 36 12.54 23.29 -0.82
CA GLU A 36 13.40 22.22 -1.34
C GLU A 36 13.99 21.38 -0.20
N LEU A 37 14.50 22.03 0.85
CA LEU A 37 15.04 21.37 2.03
C LEU A 37 13.97 20.53 2.74
N LEU A 38 12.74 21.05 2.88
CA LEU A 38 11.64 20.31 3.48
C LEU A 38 11.27 19.06 2.67
N LYS A 39 11.27 19.16 1.32
CA LYS A 39 11.04 18.00 0.45
C LYS A 39 12.15 16.96 0.60
N GLU A 40 13.41 17.39 0.61
CA GLU A 40 14.54 16.48 0.79
C GLU A 40 14.51 15.77 2.16
N ILE A 41 14.14 16.48 3.22
CA ILE A 41 13.92 15.89 4.55
C ILE A 41 12.80 14.84 4.50
N GLY A 42 11.71 15.13 3.77
CA GLY A 42 10.61 14.18 3.55
C GLY A 42 11.08 12.92 2.84
N PHE A 43 11.76 13.05 1.69
CA PHE A 43 12.29 11.93 0.93
C PHE A 43 13.28 11.09 1.76
N ARG A 44 14.14 11.75 2.53
CA ARG A 44 15.10 11.06 3.39
C ARG A 44 14.41 10.22 4.46
N LYS A 45 13.37 10.78 5.11
CA LYS A 45 12.57 10.03 6.10
C LYS A 45 11.89 8.82 5.48
N GLU A 46 11.23 8.98 4.32
CA GLU A 46 10.57 7.87 3.63
C GLU A 46 11.57 6.77 3.22
N MET A 47 12.77 7.15 2.77
CA MET A 47 13.83 6.21 2.42
C MET A 47 14.37 5.48 3.65
N GLU A 48 14.56 6.18 4.77
CA GLU A 48 14.99 5.58 6.05
C GLU A 48 13.91 4.62 6.61
N GLU A 49 12.63 4.96 6.49
CA GLU A 49 11.52 4.08 6.86
C GLU A 49 11.49 2.80 6.02
N LYS A 50 11.50 2.92 4.68
CA LYS A 50 11.54 1.77 3.77
C LYS A 50 12.78 0.90 3.98
N TRP A 51 13.92 1.52 4.23
CA TRP A 51 15.15 0.80 4.55
C TRP A 51 14.99 -0.03 5.83
N ASN A 52 14.41 0.56 6.87
CA ASN A 52 14.19 -0.12 8.14
C ASN A 52 13.15 -1.25 8.04
N GLU A 53 12.07 -1.04 7.28
CA GLU A 53 11.09 -2.08 6.97
C GLU A 53 11.76 -3.28 6.28
N LYS A 54 12.51 -3.04 5.20
CA LYS A 54 13.22 -4.11 4.47
C LYS A 54 14.26 -4.81 5.32
N LYS A 55 14.96 -4.07 6.17
CA LYS A 55 15.92 -4.63 7.13
C LYS A 55 15.24 -5.58 8.11
N GLU A 56 14.09 -5.20 8.67
CA GLU A 56 13.39 -6.05 9.64
C GLU A 56 12.74 -7.27 8.96
N GLU A 57 12.18 -7.11 7.75
CA GLU A 57 11.70 -8.24 6.92
C GLU A 57 12.81 -9.26 6.66
N HIS A 58 13.98 -8.81 6.21
CA HIS A 58 15.12 -9.72 5.96
C HIS A 58 15.66 -10.35 7.24
N LYS A 59 15.70 -9.60 8.35
CA LYS A 59 16.09 -10.14 9.65
C LYS A 59 15.14 -11.24 10.10
N GLN A 60 13.84 -11.07 9.89
CA GLN A 60 12.84 -12.10 10.18
C GLN A 60 13.02 -13.33 9.28
N GLN A 61 13.19 -13.14 7.96
CA GLN A 61 13.43 -14.23 7.02
C GLN A 61 14.70 -15.04 7.38
N VAL A 62 15.80 -14.35 7.73
CA VAL A 62 17.03 -15.03 8.16
C VAL A 62 16.79 -15.80 9.45
N ALA A 63 16.07 -15.24 10.42
CA ALA A 63 15.77 -15.95 11.66
C ALA A 63 14.90 -17.22 11.43
N GLU A 64 13.93 -17.14 10.53
CA GLU A 64 13.09 -18.28 10.14
C GLU A 64 13.90 -19.37 9.43
N LEU A 65 14.75 -18.99 8.46
CA LEU A 65 15.62 -19.93 7.75
C LEU A 65 16.66 -20.57 8.67
N THR A 66 17.26 -19.82 9.59
CA THR A 66 18.19 -20.36 10.59
C THR A 66 17.49 -21.38 11.47
N ARG A 67 16.30 -21.08 12.01
CA ARG A 67 15.54 -22.01 12.83
C ARG A 67 15.16 -23.28 12.05
N ALA A 68 14.73 -23.14 10.80
CA ALA A 68 14.41 -24.28 9.94
C ALA A 68 15.65 -25.15 9.70
N THR A 69 16.80 -24.54 9.43
CA THR A 69 18.08 -25.25 9.23
C THR A 69 18.49 -26.01 10.48
N GLU A 70 18.46 -25.37 11.65
CA GLU A 70 18.76 -26.00 12.95
C GLU A 70 17.85 -27.21 13.23
N CYS A 71 16.54 -27.08 12.97
CA CYS A 71 15.58 -28.18 13.11
C CYS A 71 15.95 -29.36 12.19
N THR A 72 16.23 -29.08 10.90
CA THR A 72 16.59 -30.14 9.95
C THR A 72 17.92 -30.82 10.27
N GLU A 73 18.91 -30.08 10.80
CA GLU A 73 20.18 -30.65 11.26
C GLU A 73 19.97 -31.58 12.46
N GLN A 74 19.09 -31.21 13.39
CA GLN A 74 18.72 -32.06 14.51
C GLN A 74 18.03 -33.35 14.02
N ASP A 75 17.03 -33.23 13.16
CA ASP A 75 16.31 -34.38 12.59
C ASP A 75 17.27 -35.34 11.86
N LEU A 76 18.22 -34.81 11.08
CA LEU A 76 19.24 -35.61 10.40
C LEU A 76 20.17 -36.34 11.38
N LYS A 77 20.52 -35.68 12.50
CA LYS A 77 21.34 -36.29 13.55
C LYS A 77 20.60 -37.43 14.23
N GLU A 78 19.33 -37.24 14.57
CA GLU A 78 18.48 -38.26 15.18
C GLU A 78 18.28 -39.45 14.23
N LEU A 79 18.00 -39.18 12.94
CA LEU A 79 17.86 -40.22 11.92
C LEU A 79 19.15 -41.03 11.76
N ARG A 80 20.32 -40.37 11.74
CA ARG A 80 21.62 -41.04 11.66
C ARG A 80 21.87 -41.93 12.88
N GLN A 81 21.53 -41.46 14.08
CA GLN A 81 21.65 -42.26 15.31
C GLN A 81 20.71 -43.48 15.28
N HIS A 82 19.47 -43.29 14.86
CA HIS A 82 18.49 -44.36 14.74
C HIS A 82 18.94 -45.41 13.72
N PHE A 83 19.39 -44.98 12.55
CA PHE A 83 19.91 -45.87 11.52
C PHE A 83 21.09 -46.71 12.03
N ASN A 84 22.06 -46.08 12.71
CA ASN A 84 23.20 -46.79 13.28
C ASN A 84 22.78 -47.81 14.34
N LYS A 85 21.79 -47.48 15.18
CA LYS A 85 21.23 -48.40 16.18
C LYS A 85 20.59 -49.61 15.49
N VAL A 86 19.71 -49.38 14.51
CA VAL A 86 19.06 -50.46 13.75
C VAL A 86 20.08 -51.35 13.05
N CYS A 87 21.12 -50.78 12.44
CA CYS A 87 22.20 -51.57 11.83
C CYS A 87 22.96 -52.41 12.86
N SER A 88 23.21 -51.88 14.06
CA SER A 88 23.84 -52.63 15.15
C SER A 88 22.97 -53.77 15.63
N ASP A 89 21.68 -53.50 15.89
CA ASP A 89 20.71 -54.49 16.37
C ASP A 89 20.52 -55.62 15.34
N MET A 90 20.48 -55.26 14.05
CA MET A 90 20.44 -56.21 12.95
C MET A 90 21.68 -57.09 12.91
N LYS A 91 22.88 -56.52 13.08
CA LYS A 91 24.14 -57.30 13.14
C LYS A 91 24.15 -58.27 14.31
N ILE A 92 23.71 -57.84 15.49
CA ILE A 92 23.61 -58.69 16.68
C ILE A 92 22.64 -59.84 16.43
N THR A 93 21.47 -59.55 15.87
CA THR A 93 20.44 -60.55 15.56
C THR A 93 20.95 -61.57 14.52
N LEU A 94 21.61 -61.09 13.46
CA LEU A 94 22.20 -61.95 12.43
C LEU A 94 23.28 -62.86 13.03
N GLY A 95 24.13 -62.31 13.91
CA GLY A 95 25.15 -63.08 14.63
C GLY A 95 24.55 -64.18 15.49
N ARG A 96 23.52 -63.86 16.28
CA ARG A 96 22.80 -64.85 17.10
C ARG A 96 22.17 -65.95 16.25
N LEU A 97 21.44 -65.59 15.20
CA LEU A 97 20.79 -66.57 14.31
C LEU A 97 21.81 -67.47 13.60
N THR A 98 22.96 -66.91 13.21
CA THR A 98 24.04 -67.67 12.58
C THR A 98 24.60 -68.72 13.55
N HIS A 99 24.85 -68.30 14.80
CA HIS A 99 25.34 -69.19 15.86
C HIS A 99 24.33 -70.29 16.20
N GLU A 100 23.05 -69.94 16.39
CA GLU A 100 21.98 -70.91 16.66
C GLU A 100 21.84 -71.94 15.53
N ARG A 101 21.89 -71.49 14.27
CA ARG A 101 21.89 -72.37 13.10
C ARG A 101 23.06 -73.35 13.13
N GLU A 102 24.25 -72.88 13.45
CA GLU A 102 25.46 -73.72 13.53
C GLU A 102 25.35 -74.75 14.65
N MET A 103 24.86 -74.37 15.83
CA MET A 103 24.63 -75.28 16.95
C MET A 103 23.64 -76.39 16.58
N ILE A 104 22.51 -76.03 15.97
CA ILE A 104 21.50 -77.00 15.51
C ILE A 104 22.10 -77.93 14.45
N HIS A 105 22.92 -77.40 13.53
CA HIS A 105 23.57 -78.23 12.51
C HIS A 105 24.50 -79.28 13.11
N HIS A 106 25.31 -78.90 14.10
CA HIS A 106 26.20 -79.84 14.80
C HIS A 106 25.41 -80.91 15.55
N GLU A 107 24.34 -80.53 16.23
CA GLU A 107 23.50 -81.48 16.97
C GLU A 107 22.77 -82.45 16.03
N LEU A 108 22.30 -81.97 14.88
CA LEU A 108 21.67 -82.78 13.86
C LEU A 108 22.65 -83.81 13.27
N GLN A 109 23.91 -83.41 13.03
CA GLN A 109 24.97 -84.33 12.63
C GLN A 109 25.28 -85.37 13.73
N ARG A 110 25.31 -84.95 14.99
CA ARG A 110 25.54 -85.85 16.14
C ARG A 110 24.45 -86.92 16.22
N LEU A 111 23.19 -86.51 16.18
CA LEU A 111 22.03 -87.41 16.21
C LEU A 111 21.99 -88.35 15.00
N GLN A 112 22.34 -87.87 13.81
CA GLN A 112 22.45 -88.73 12.63
C GLN A 112 23.50 -89.83 12.80
N LYS A 113 24.67 -89.49 13.35
CA LYS A 113 25.73 -90.46 13.63
C LYS A 113 25.31 -91.48 14.69
N GLU A 114 24.63 -91.03 15.73
CA GLU A 114 24.13 -91.88 16.81
C GLU A 114 23.05 -92.85 16.32
N ASN A 115 22.09 -92.38 15.51
CA ASN A 115 21.09 -93.22 14.86
C ASN A 115 21.72 -94.29 13.96
N ALA A 116 22.69 -93.92 13.13
CA ALA A 116 23.40 -94.89 12.28
C ALA A 116 24.08 -95.98 13.12
N ASN A 117 24.67 -95.61 14.26
CA ASN A 117 25.32 -96.54 15.17
C ASN A 117 24.30 -97.46 15.87
N LEU A 118 23.20 -96.92 16.38
CA LEU A 118 22.14 -97.70 17.02
C LEU A 118 21.48 -98.68 16.06
N ILE A 119 21.20 -98.26 14.82
CA ILE A 119 20.69 -99.15 13.77
C ILE A 119 21.69 -100.28 13.52
N GLY A 120 22.98 -99.97 13.38
CA GLY A 120 24.03 -100.98 13.21
C GLY A 120 24.09 -101.98 14.37
N LYS A 121 24.08 -101.50 15.62
CA LYS A 121 24.05 -102.35 16.82
C LYS A 121 22.80 -103.21 16.90
N TYR A 122 21.64 -102.65 16.59
CA TYR A 122 20.36 -103.38 16.57
C TYR A 122 20.38 -104.49 15.53
N THR A 123 20.89 -104.24 14.33
CA THR A 123 21.02 -105.27 13.28
C THR A 123 21.91 -106.42 13.71
N ILE A 124 23.07 -106.13 14.31
CA ILE A 124 24.00 -107.15 14.81
C ILE A 124 23.37 -107.96 15.95
N CYS A 125 22.82 -107.28 16.96
CA CYS A 125 22.20 -107.93 18.11
C CYS A 125 20.97 -108.77 17.71
N SER A 126 20.16 -108.29 16.75
CA SER A 126 19.04 -109.05 16.19
C SER A 126 19.50 -110.29 15.42
N GLN A 127 20.61 -110.24 14.68
CA GLN A 127 21.17 -111.39 14.00
C GLN A 127 21.74 -112.41 15.00
N GLU A 128 22.45 -111.96 16.02
CA GLU A 128 22.98 -112.81 17.09
C GLU A 128 21.85 -113.54 17.81
N LEU A 129 20.79 -112.84 18.22
CA LEU A 129 19.60 -113.44 18.86
C LEU A 129 18.88 -114.46 17.98
N GLN A 130 18.79 -114.22 16.66
CA GLN A 130 18.19 -115.17 15.72
C GLN A 130 19.06 -116.42 15.49
N SER A 131 20.38 -116.28 15.64
CA SER A 131 21.35 -117.36 15.42
C SER A 131 21.65 -118.21 16.66
N GLN A 132 21.24 -117.76 17.84
CA GLN A 132 21.45 -118.51 19.08
C GLN A 132 20.53 -119.73 19.15
N MET A 133 21.13 -120.92 19.23
CA MET A 133 20.44 -122.13 19.63
C MET A 133 20.21 -122.13 21.15
N ILE A 134 18.98 -122.37 21.58
CA ILE A 134 18.62 -122.51 22.99
C ILE A 134 19.25 -123.80 23.52
N ASN A 135 20.41 -123.68 24.17
CA ASN A 135 21.07 -124.78 24.87
C ASN A 135 20.73 -124.69 26.35
N LEU A 136 20.03 -125.71 26.87
CA LEU A 136 19.71 -125.80 28.29
C LEU A 136 20.89 -126.49 28.99
N PRO A 137 21.38 -125.98 30.14
CA PRO A 137 22.54 -126.58 30.81
C PRO A 137 22.27 -128.02 31.23
N ASP A 138 23.14 -128.95 30.81
CA ASP A 138 23.00 -130.38 31.10
C ASP A 138 23.85 -130.82 32.32
N THR A 139 24.66 -129.89 32.86
CA THR A 139 25.55 -130.12 34.00
C THR A 139 25.43 -129.04 35.09
N ILE A 140 25.73 -129.42 36.35
CA ILE A 140 25.64 -128.52 37.51
C ILE A 140 26.63 -127.34 37.40
N GLU A 141 27.78 -127.56 36.76
CA GLU A 141 28.82 -126.55 36.56
C GLU A 141 28.38 -125.48 35.55
N GLU A 142 27.79 -125.89 34.42
CA GLU A 142 27.20 -124.97 33.43
C GLU A 142 26.01 -124.19 34.00
N LEU A 143 25.23 -124.81 34.89
CA LEU A 143 24.15 -124.14 35.60
C LEU A 143 24.69 -123.08 36.56
N HIS A 144 25.76 -123.37 37.31
CA HIS A 144 26.40 -122.37 38.17
C HIS A 144 26.99 -121.20 37.37
N GLU A 145 27.61 -121.46 36.22
CA GLU A 145 28.13 -120.41 35.33
C GLU A 145 26.99 -119.55 34.77
N LEU A 146 25.89 -120.16 34.32
CA LEU A 146 24.70 -119.44 33.88
C LEU A 146 24.10 -118.59 35.02
N LEU A 147 24.08 -119.11 36.24
CA LEU A 147 23.56 -118.41 37.42
C LEU A 147 24.44 -117.22 37.80
N LEU A 148 25.76 -117.36 37.70
CA LEU A 148 26.73 -116.26 37.87
C LEU A 148 26.56 -115.20 36.79
N LYS A 149 26.43 -115.61 35.52
CA LYS A 149 26.28 -114.73 34.37
C LYS A 149 24.97 -113.93 34.43
N THR A 150 23.87 -114.60 34.76
CA THR A 150 22.57 -113.93 34.99
C THR A 150 22.58 -113.02 36.22
N HIS A 151 23.31 -113.36 37.29
CA HIS A 151 23.50 -112.44 38.41
C HIS A 151 24.30 -111.19 38.00
N GLN A 152 25.33 -111.38 37.19
CA GLN A 152 26.17 -110.29 36.68
C GLN A 152 25.37 -109.36 35.75
N GLU A 153 24.56 -109.93 34.86
CA GLU A 153 23.59 -109.20 34.03
C GLU A 153 22.58 -108.43 34.90
N LEU A 154 22.02 -109.04 35.94
CA LEU A 154 21.11 -108.37 36.86
C LEU A 154 21.77 -107.19 37.59
N ILE A 155 23.04 -107.31 37.98
CA ILE A 155 23.81 -106.22 38.59
C ILE A 155 24.00 -105.08 37.59
N MET A 156 24.37 -105.38 36.34
CA MET A 156 24.51 -104.37 35.28
C MET A 156 23.18 -103.66 35.00
N GLU A 157 22.07 -104.41 34.93
CA GLU A 157 20.72 -103.88 34.75
C GLU A 157 20.36 -102.90 35.89
N LYS A 158 20.70 -103.27 37.13
CA LYS A 158 20.41 -102.47 38.31
C LYS A 158 21.20 -101.16 38.34
N ILE A 159 22.49 -101.21 37.99
CA ILE A 159 23.33 -100.01 37.85
C ILE A 159 22.81 -99.13 36.70
N GLY A 160 22.42 -99.74 35.57
CA GLY A 160 21.83 -99.02 34.44
C GLY A 160 20.52 -98.32 34.79
N LYS A 161 19.66 -98.99 35.57
CA LYS A 161 18.42 -98.41 36.11
C LYS A 161 18.71 -97.21 37.02
N GLU A 162 19.67 -97.32 37.92
CA GLU A 162 20.02 -96.26 38.87
C GLU A 162 20.60 -95.03 38.15
N ALA A 163 21.43 -95.25 37.12
CA ALA A 163 21.91 -94.19 36.24
C ALA A 163 20.75 -93.52 35.46
N ALA A 164 19.81 -94.31 34.94
CA ALA A 164 18.63 -93.78 34.25
C ALA A 164 17.75 -92.95 35.21
N GLU A 165 17.53 -93.40 36.44
CA GLU A 165 16.80 -92.64 37.47
C GLU A 165 17.49 -91.30 37.79
N GLN A 166 18.82 -91.27 37.90
CA GLN A 166 19.57 -90.01 38.06
C GLN A 166 19.38 -89.05 36.87
N THR A 167 19.41 -89.56 35.64
CA THR A 167 19.15 -88.71 34.46
C THR A 167 17.74 -88.16 34.44
N VAL A 168 16.73 -88.96 34.81
CA VAL A 168 15.34 -88.53 34.92
C VAL A 168 15.19 -87.42 35.96
N ASN A 169 15.81 -87.55 37.13
CA ASN A 169 15.77 -86.52 38.17
C ASN A 169 16.42 -85.20 37.72
N THR A 170 17.50 -85.29 36.94
CA THR A 170 18.19 -84.13 36.37
C THR A 170 17.31 -83.43 35.34
N LEU A 171 16.72 -84.20 34.40
CA LEU A 171 15.78 -83.68 33.40
C LEU A 171 14.52 -83.08 34.04
N GLN A 172 14.02 -83.66 35.13
CA GLN A 172 12.89 -83.08 35.87
C GLN A 172 13.25 -81.71 36.48
N SER A 173 14.47 -81.57 37.00
CA SER A 173 14.96 -80.30 37.53
C SER A 173 15.10 -79.24 36.43
N GLU A 174 15.65 -79.62 35.27
CA GLU A 174 15.73 -78.75 34.09
C GLU A 174 14.35 -78.33 33.57
N ILE A 175 13.40 -79.27 33.49
CA ILE A 175 12.01 -78.98 33.10
C ILE A 175 11.37 -77.97 34.07
N SER A 176 11.62 -78.09 35.38
CA SER A 176 11.12 -77.13 36.36
C SER A 176 11.68 -75.73 36.11
N LEU A 177 13.00 -75.61 35.91
CA LEU A 177 13.64 -74.32 35.63
C LEU A 177 13.15 -73.69 34.32
N LEU A 178 12.95 -74.50 33.27
CA LEU A 178 12.39 -74.02 32.00
C LEU A 178 10.94 -73.55 32.15
N LYS A 179 10.12 -74.24 32.96
CA LYS A 179 8.75 -73.80 33.27
C LYS A 179 8.76 -72.46 33.98
N ASP A 180 9.59 -72.30 35.02
CA ASP A 180 9.70 -71.05 35.77
C ASP A 180 10.14 -69.88 34.86
N ARG A 181 11.09 -70.15 33.96
CA ARG A 181 11.53 -69.17 32.96
C ARG A 181 10.40 -68.77 32.00
N ILE A 182 9.67 -69.75 31.46
CA ILE A 182 8.53 -69.49 30.57
C ILE A 182 7.46 -68.64 31.29
N THR A 183 7.17 -68.93 32.56
CA THR A 183 6.18 -68.15 33.32
C THR A 183 6.62 -66.72 33.57
N ASN A 184 7.90 -66.49 33.89
CA ASN A 184 8.44 -65.13 34.04
C ASN A 184 8.39 -64.37 32.72
N ASP A 185 8.85 -64.98 31.62
CA ASP A 185 8.82 -64.36 30.30
C ASP A 185 7.39 -64.02 29.87
N GLN A 186 6.40 -64.87 30.18
CA GLN A 186 4.99 -64.60 29.94
C GLN A 186 4.46 -63.41 30.76
N GLN A 187 4.87 -63.31 32.02
CA GLN A 187 4.44 -62.22 32.90
C GLN A 187 5.06 -60.87 32.48
N GLU A 188 6.34 -60.87 32.11
CA GLU A 188 7.01 -59.69 31.54
C GLU A 188 6.37 -59.26 30.23
N ARG A 189 6.08 -60.21 29.32
CA ARG A 189 5.41 -59.90 28.05
C ARG A 189 4.04 -59.29 28.28
N LYS A 190 3.26 -59.83 29.21
CA LYS A 190 1.95 -59.29 29.57
C LYS A 190 2.06 -57.86 30.13
N GLY A 191 3.04 -57.59 30.98
CA GLY A 191 3.31 -56.24 31.48
C GLY A 191 3.67 -55.26 30.37
N MET A 192 4.48 -55.67 29.39
CA MET A 192 4.79 -54.85 28.21
C MET A 192 3.54 -54.61 27.34
N GLU A 193 2.72 -55.64 27.09
CA GLU A 193 1.46 -55.52 26.35
C GLU A 193 0.51 -54.51 27.02
N GLU A 194 0.37 -54.56 28.36
CA GLU A 194 -0.44 -53.61 29.13
C GLU A 194 0.11 -52.18 29.06
N SER A 195 1.43 -52.00 29.14
CA SER A 195 2.07 -50.68 28.99
C SER A 195 1.86 -50.08 27.60
N LEU A 196 2.02 -50.89 26.55
CA LEU A 196 1.79 -50.46 25.17
C LEU A 196 0.31 -50.12 24.93
N ASP A 197 -0.62 -50.87 25.50
CA ASP A 197 -2.06 -50.58 25.40
C ASP A 197 -2.41 -49.22 26.04
N LEU A 198 -1.81 -48.89 27.20
CA LEU A 198 -1.95 -47.58 27.83
C LEU A 198 -1.39 -46.45 26.97
N GLU A 199 -0.22 -46.66 26.35
CA GLU A 199 0.39 -45.69 25.45
C GLU A 199 -0.45 -45.46 24.18
N ILE A 200 -0.96 -46.54 23.58
CA ILE A 200 -1.89 -46.47 22.43
C ILE A 200 -3.15 -45.67 22.82
N LYS A 201 -3.72 -45.92 24.01
CA LYS A 201 -4.90 -45.17 24.49
C LYS A 201 -4.57 -43.69 24.69
N ALA A 202 -3.40 -43.36 25.23
CA ALA A 202 -2.96 -41.98 25.41
C ALA A 202 -2.78 -41.25 24.06
N LEU A 203 -2.13 -41.90 23.09
CA LEU A 203 -1.94 -41.36 21.75
C LEU A 203 -3.26 -41.16 21.00
N ARG A 204 -4.20 -42.12 21.11
CA ARG A 204 -5.55 -41.96 20.54
C ARG A 204 -6.27 -40.74 21.10
N LYS A 205 -6.17 -40.50 22.41
CA LYS A 205 -6.76 -39.33 23.06
C LYS A 205 -6.11 -38.01 22.58
N GLN A 206 -4.80 -38.01 22.34
CA GLN A 206 -4.11 -36.85 21.76
C GLN A 206 -4.58 -36.57 20.33
N ILE A 207 -4.74 -37.61 19.50
CA ILE A 207 -5.27 -37.49 18.14
C ILE A 207 -6.68 -36.88 18.16
N ASP A 208 -7.57 -37.40 19.02
CA ASP A 208 -8.94 -36.86 19.16
C ASP A 208 -8.95 -35.38 19.59
N GLN A 209 -8.01 -34.97 20.43
CA GLN A 209 -7.88 -33.58 20.86
C GLN A 209 -7.41 -32.69 19.71
N LEU A 210 -6.39 -33.11 18.96
CA LEU A 210 -5.89 -32.39 17.80
C LEU A 210 -6.95 -32.29 16.70
N ASP A 211 -7.76 -33.33 16.48
CA ASP A 211 -8.85 -33.29 15.51
C ASP A 211 -9.96 -32.30 15.90
N LYS A 212 -10.27 -32.18 17.21
CA LYS A 212 -11.19 -31.15 17.70
C LYS A 212 -10.65 -29.74 17.48
N GLU A 213 -9.37 -29.52 17.71
CA GLU A 213 -8.71 -28.23 17.48
C GLU A 213 -8.67 -27.89 15.99
N LYS A 214 -8.32 -28.85 15.13
CA LYS A 214 -8.37 -28.70 13.68
C LYS A 214 -9.77 -28.32 13.19
N ARG A 215 -10.83 -28.95 13.69
CA ARG A 215 -12.22 -28.58 13.34
C ARG A 215 -12.57 -27.15 13.75
N LYS A 216 -12.14 -26.72 14.94
CA LYS A 216 -12.33 -25.32 15.39
C LYS A 216 -11.58 -24.33 14.51
N TYR A 217 -10.35 -24.65 14.13
CA TYR A 217 -9.54 -23.83 13.23
C TYR A 217 -10.20 -23.66 11.86
N LEU A 218 -10.66 -24.76 11.24
CA LEU A 218 -11.35 -24.73 9.96
C LEU A 218 -12.63 -23.88 10.01
N LEU A 219 -13.43 -24.01 11.07
CA LEU A 219 -14.64 -23.20 11.26
C LEU A 219 -14.30 -21.70 11.40
N ASN A 220 -13.22 -21.37 12.11
CA ASN A 220 -12.79 -19.98 12.24
C ASN A 220 -12.24 -19.41 10.93
N GLN A 221 -11.53 -20.23 10.14
CA GLN A 221 -11.04 -19.85 8.82
C GLN A 221 -12.20 -19.54 7.87
N GLU A 222 -13.25 -20.35 7.87
CA GLU A 222 -14.45 -20.11 7.06
C GLU A 222 -15.18 -18.83 7.48
N LYS A 223 -15.31 -18.58 8.78
CA LYS A 223 -15.88 -17.31 9.30
C LYS A 223 -15.06 -16.10 8.87
N LEU A 224 -13.73 -16.20 8.93
CA LEU A 224 -12.84 -15.13 8.51
C LEU A 224 -12.97 -14.86 7.01
N ALA A 225 -12.97 -15.91 6.18
CA ALA A 225 -13.15 -15.77 4.73
C ALA A 225 -14.50 -15.12 4.36
N ASN A 226 -15.57 -15.47 5.08
CA ASN A 226 -16.88 -14.85 4.89
C ASN A 226 -16.89 -13.36 5.31
N ALA A 227 -16.22 -13.03 6.42
CA ALA A 227 -16.08 -11.64 6.86
C ALA A 227 -15.22 -10.81 5.89
N GLU A 228 -14.13 -11.37 5.37
CA GLU A 228 -13.29 -10.74 4.34
C GLU A 228 -14.07 -10.47 3.06
N LYS A 229 -14.89 -11.43 2.61
CA LYS A 229 -15.77 -11.24 1.44
C LYS A 229 -16.77 -10.10 1.67
N SER A 230 -17.44 -10.10 2.81
CA SER A 230 -18.39 -9.04 3.19
C SER A 230 -17.70 -7.67 3.27
N ASN A 231 -16.50 -7.59 3.84
CA ASN A 231 -15.72 -6.36 3.91
C ASN A 231 -15.29 -5.88 2.53
N ASN A 232 -14.86 -6.79 1.65
CA ASN A 232 -14.51 -6.44 0.27
C ASN A 232 -15.72 -5.89 -0.49
N ASP A 233 -16.90 -6.49 -0.33
CA ASP A 233 -18.13 -5.98 -0.94
C ASP A 233 -18.43 -4.55 -0.45
N ILE A 234 -18.33 -4.29 0.86
CA ILE A 234 -18.49 -2.94 1.45
C ILE A 234 -17.47 -1.96 0.88
N VAL A 235 -16.19 -2.35 0.80
CA VAL A 235 -15.13 -1.48 0.25
C VAL A 235 -15.39 -1.15 -1.21
N THR A 236 -15.88 -2.10 -2.01
CA THR A 236 -16.22 -1.84 -3.42
C THR A 236 -17.39 -0.87 -3.55
N ASP A 237 -18.41 -0.98 -2.69
CA ASP A 237 -19.54 -0.06 -2.68
C ASP A 237 -19.13 1.36 -2.24
N GLN A 238 -18.31 1.46 -1.18
CA GLN A 238 -17.75 2.72 -0.73
C GLN A 238 -16.90 3.41 -1.80
N LYS A 239 -16.09 2.64 -2.56
CA LYS A 239 -15.31 3.19 -3.68
C LYS A 239 -16.20 3.79 -4.76
N LYS A 240 -17.30 3.12 -5.15
CA LYS A 240 -18.27 3.66 -6.11
C LYS A 240 -18.90 4.95 -5.59
N ARG A 241 -19.29 4.97 -4.31
CA ARG A 241 -19.88 6.17 -3.68
C ARG A 241 -18.92 7.36 -3.68
N ILE A 242 -17.62 7.12 -3.44
CA ILE A 242 -16.58 8.15 -3.49
C ILE A 242 -16.44 8.70 -4.92
N GLU A 243 -16.45 7.83 -5.93
CA GLU A 243 -16.35 8.23 -7.33
C GLU A 243 -17.56 9.08 -7.78
N GLU A 244 -18.78 8.66 -7.41
CA GLU A 244 -20.01 9.43 -7.63
C GLU A 244 -19.95 10.81 -6.97
N LEU A 245 -19.53 10.88 -5.70
CA LEU A 245 -19.40 12.14 -4.97
C LEU A 245 -18.32 13.04 -5.58
N SER A 246 -17.21 12.47 -6.07
CA SER A 246 -16.14 13.20 -6.73
C SER A 246 -16.63 13.89 -8.02
N GLU A 247 -17.45 13.20 -8.83
CA GLU A 247 -18.04 13.80 -10.04
C GLU A 247 -19.06 14.91 -9.70
N ILE A 248 -19.83 14.73 -8.64
CA ILE A 248 -20.76 15.77 -8.15
C ILE A 248 -19.97 17.02 -7.71
N VAL A 249 -18.90 16.84 -6.92
CA VAL A 249 -18.06 17.96 -6.46
C VAL A 249 -17.46 18.71 -7.65
N LYS A 250 -16.90 18.00 -8.63
CA LYS A 250 -16.34 18.60 -9.84
C LYS A 250 -17.38 19.41 -10.62
N THR A 251 -18.60 18.90 -10.72
CA THR A 251 -19.72 19.61 -11.38
C THR A 251 -20.09 20.89 -10.62
N LEU A 252 -20.21 20.81 -9.30
CA LEU A 252 -20.51 21.96 -8.44
C LEU A 252 -19.39 23.02 -8.47
N GLU A 253 -18.13 22.60 -8.50
CA GLU A 253 -16.98 23.50 -8.66
C GLU A 253 -17.05 24.25 -9.99
N SER A 254 -17.32 23.54 -11.10
CA SER A 254 -17.50 24.17 -12.41
C SER A 254 -18.63 25.22 -12.38
N GLN A 255 -19.79 24.88 -11.81
CA GLN A 255 -20.91 25.82 -11.68
C GLN A 255 -20.54 27.04 -10.81
N ASN A 256 -19.80 26.82 -9.72
CA ASN A 256 -19.37 27.91 -8.84
C ASN A 256 -18.39 28.85 -9.57
N THR A 257 -17.48 28.32 -10.39
CA THR A 257 -16.60 29.14 -11.23
C THR A 257 -17.37 29.96 -12.25
N GLU A 258 -18.39 29.38 -12.90
CA GLU A 258 -19.25 30.09 -13.86
C GLU A 258 -20.09 31.19 -13.19
N LEU A 259 -20.64 30.92 -12.01
CA LEU A 259 -21.37 31.94 -11.25
C LEU A 259 -20.44 33.09 -10.81
N LYS A 260 -19.21 32.78 -10.39
CA LYS A 260 -18.20 33.80 -10.04
C LYS A 260 -17.83 34.68 -11.23
N THR A 261 -17.61 34.10 -12.41
CA THR A 261 -17.30 34.88 -13.62
C THR A 261 -18.48 35.76 -14.02
N ARG A 262 -19.71 35.24 -13.94
CA ARG A 262 -20.93 36.01 -14.21
C ARG A 262 -21.11 37.18 -13.23
N VAL A 263 -20.90 36.97 -11.94
CA VAL A 263 -20.92 38.04 -10.94
C VAL A 263 -19.88 39.10 -11.26
N SER A 264 -18.65 38.70 -11.62
CA SER A 264 -17.59 39.65 -12.01
C SER A 264 -17.97 40.46 -13.25
N SER A 265 -18.59 39.84 -14.26
CA SER A 265 -19.05 40.54 -15.47
C SER A 265 -20.14 41.56 -15.15
N LEU A 266 -21.14 41.15 -14.37
CA LEU A 266 -22.23 42.04 -13.95
C LEU A 266 -21.73 43.20 -13.09
N GLN A 267 -20.73 42.96 -12.23
CA GLN A 267 -20.10 44.03 -11.46
C GLN A 267 -19.40 45.03 -12.38
N GLN A 268 -18.65 44.56 -13.39
CA GLN A 268 -18.01 45.43 -14.36
C GLN A 268 -19.05 46.25 -15.16
N GLU A 269 -20.12 45.61 -15.64
CA GLU A 269 -21.21 46.31 -16.31
C GLU A 269 -21.83 47.39 -15.41
N LEU A 270 -22.11 47.06 -14.15
CA LEU A 270 -22.64 48.01 -13.19
C LEU A 270 -21.70 49.22 -13.00
N ASP A 271 -20.41 48.99 -12.79
CA ASP A 271 -19.41 50.05 -12.63
C ASP A 271 -19.33 50.96 -13.86
N THR A 272 -19.41 50.38 -15.07
CA THR A 272 -19.45 51.16 -16.31
C THR A 272 -20.73 51.99 -16.41
N THR A 273 -21.90 51.43 -16.10
CA THR A 273 -23.17 52.15 -16.13
C THR A 273 -23.21 53.27 -15.08
N GLU A 274 -22.67 53.04 -13.89
CA GLU A 274 -22.54 54.05 -12.84
C GLU A 274 -21.64 55.20 -13.30
N THR A 275 -20.52 54.90 -13.96
CA THR A 275 -19.61 55.91 -14.51
C THR A 275 -20.29 56.75 -15.59
N VAL A 276 -21.01 56.11 -16.51
CA VAL A 276 -21.78 56.79 -17.56
C VAL A 276 -22.87 57.68 -16.95
N GLN A 277 -23.57 57.22 -15.91
CA GLN A 277 -24.57 58.02 -15.20
C GLN A 277 -23.92 59.25 -14.52
N LYS A 278 -22.78 59.10 -13.86
CA LYS A 278 -22.03 60.21 -13.26
C LYS A 278 -21.63 61.24 -14.31
N ASP A 279 -21.16 60.80 -15.47
CA ASP A 279 -20.83 61.69 -16.59
C ASP A 279 -22.04 62.42 -17.14
N PHE A 280 -23.17 61.74 -17.30
CA PHE A 280 -24.41 62.37 -17.74
C PHE A 280 -24.90 63.44 -16.75
N VAL A 281 -24.85 63.17 -15.44
CA VAL A 281 -25.17 64.15 -14.40
C VAL A 281 -24.22 65.36 -14.47
N ARG A 282 -22.91 65.12 -14.61
CA ARG A 282 -21.92 66.20 -14.73
C ARG A 282 -22.15 67.07 -15.98
N LEU A 283 -22.42 66.44 -17.12
CA LEU A 283 -22.69 67.12 -18.38
C LEU A 283 -24.00 67.92 -18.32
N SER A 284 -25.06 67.34 -17.76
CA SER A 284 -26.34 68.04 -17.59
C SER A 284 -26.23 69.25 -16.66
N GLN A 285 -25.52 69.13 -15.53
CA GLN A 285 -25.21 70.26 -14.65
C GLN A 285 -24.40 71.34 -15.37
N SER A 286 -23.36 70.94 -16.10
CA SER A 286 -22.54 71.87 -16.90
C SER A 286 -23.38 72.62 -17.94
N LEU A 287 -24.28 71.92 -18.63
CA LEU A 287 -25.20 72.50 -19.60
C LEU A 287 -26.15 73.50 -18.91
N GLN A 288 -26.69 73.15 -17.74
CA GLN A 288 -27.59 74.02 -16.99
C GLN A 288 -26.88 75.31 -16.53
N VAL A 289 -25.64 75.21 -16.07
CA VAL A 289 -24.79 76.38 -15.76
C VAL A 289 -24.52 77.22 -17.00
N GLN A 290 -24.22 76.60 -18.14
CA GLN A 290 -24.02 77.32 -19.40
C GLN A 290 -25.30 78.04 -19.87
N LEU A 291 -26.46 77.39 -19.75
CA LEU A 291 -27.75 78.00 -20.06
C LEU A 291 -28.07 79.17 -19.15
N GLU A 292 -27.77 79.09 -17.86
CA GLU A 292 -27.97 80.19 -16.92
C GLU A 292 -27.05 81.38 -17.24
N LYS A 293 -25.77 81.11 -17.56
CA LYS A 293 -24.84 82.15 -18.05
C LYS A 293 -25.35 82.85 -19.31
N ILE A 294 -25.94 82.09 -20.24
CA ILE A 294 -26.53 82.66 -21.45
C ILE A 294 -27.74 83.54 -21.09
N ARG A 295 -28.62 83.10 -20.17
CA ARG A 295 -29.76 83.91 -19.70
C ARG A 295 -29.33 85.19 -19.01
N GLU A 296 -28.31 85.14 -18.15
CA GLU A 296 -27.73 86.33 -17.53
C GLU A 296 -27.15 87.27 -18.59
N SER A 297 -26.47 86.75 -19.61
CA SER A 297 -25.93 87.56 -20.72
C SER A 297 -27.02 88.22 -21.57
N ASP A 298 -28.20 87.61 -21.65
CA ASP A 298 -29.35 88.14 -22.39
C ASP A 298 -30.01 89.37 -21.73
N THR A 299 -29.66 89.67 -20.48
CA THR A 299 -30.16 90.85 -19.74
C THR A 299 -29.27 92.08 -19.86
N GLN A 300 -28.10 92.00 -20.51
CA GLN A 300 -27.24 93.16 -20.78
C GLN A 300 -27.52 93.77 -22.16
N VAL A 301 -27.45 95.10 -22.25
CA VAL A 301 -27.74 95.90 -23.45
C VAL A 301 -26.91 95.39 -24.63
N ARG A 302 -27.60 94.79 -25.62
CA ARG A 302 -26.99 94.01 -26.72
C ARG A 302 -26.13 94.81 -27.70
N TRP A 303 -26.30 96.13 -27.80
CA TRP A 303 -25.64 96.91 -28.85
C TRP A 303 -24.29 97.45 -28.39
N GLN A 304 -23.20 96.87 -28.91
CA GLN A 304 -21.85 97.38 -28.66
C GLN A 304 -21.61 98.69 -29.42
N HIS A 305 -20.99 99.67 -28.77
CA HIS A 305 -20.55 100.88 -29.46
C HIS A 305 -19.23 100.63 -30.17
N GLU A 306 -19.02 101.29 -31.32
CA GLU A 306 -17.82 101.07 -32.14
C GLU A 306 -16.52 101.46 -31.41
N GLU A 307 -16.61 102.33 -30.41
CA GLU A 307 -15.47 102.82 -29.62
C GLU A 307 -14.93 101.75 -28.65
N ASP A 308 -15.80 100.84 -28.19
CA ASP A 308 -15.48 99.86 -27.14
C ASP A 308 -14.90 98.54 -27.67
N VAL A 309 -14.74 98.41 -29.00
CA VAL A 309 -14.35 97.14 -29.64
C VAL A 309 -13.04 97.29 -30.40
N GLU A 310 -11.95 96.76 -29.82
CA GLU A 310 -10.61 96.83 -30.41
C GLU A 310 -10.31 95.66 -31.36
N GLU A 311 -10.97 94.51 -31.18
CA GLU A 311 -10.74 93.30 -31.99
C GLU A 311 -12.02 92.55 -32.34
N CYS A 312 -12.00 91.82 -33.46
CA CYS A 312 -13.13 90.98 -33.87
C CYS A 312 -13.25 89.76 -32.94
N PRO A 313 -14.41 89.49 -32.29
CA PRO A 313 -14.56 88.37 -31.35
C PRO A 313 -14.38 86.99 -31.99
N SER A 314 -14.61 86.87 -33.30
CA SER A 314 -14.52 85.60 -34.03
C SER A 314 -13.10 85.26 -34.48
N CYS A 315 -12.39 86.21 -35.10
CA CYS A 315 -11.04 85.97 -35.64
C CYS A 315 -9.91 86.63 -34.84
N ARG A 316 -10.23 87.33 -33.74
CA ARG A 316 -9.30 88.08 -32.87
C ARG A 316 -8.39 89.06 -33.61
N THR A 317 -8.79 89.50 -34.80
CA THR A 317 -8.02 90.48 -35.57
C THR A 317 -8.41 91.88 -35.13
N GLY A 318 -7.42 92.71 -34.80
CA GLY A 318 -7.62 94.11 -34.39
C GLY A 318 -8.30 94.96 -35.47
N PHE A 319 -9.19 95.85 -35.05
CA PHE A 319 -9.84 96.84 -35.90
C PHE A 319 -8.94 98.07 -36.04
N SER A 320 -8.18 98.16 -37.14
CA SER A 320 -7.51 99.40 -37.54
C SER A 320 -8.50 100.42 -38.12
N SER A 321 -8.12 101.70 -38.21
CA SER A 321 -8.95 102.81 -38.72
C SER A 321 -9.51 102.62 -40.14
N SER A 322 -9.01 101.62 -40.88
CA SER A 322 -9.41 101.24 -42.23
C SER A 322 -10.37 100.04 -42.30
N ARG A 323 -10.63 99.34 -41.19
CA ARG A 323 -11.50 98.15 -41.16
C ARG A 323 -12.89 98.51 -40.66
N LYS A 324 -13.88 98.30 -41.52
CA LYS A 324 -15.29 98.56 -41.20
C LYS A 324 -15.81 97.61 -40.11
N LYS A 325 -16.30 98.18 -39.02
CA LYS A 325 -16.99 97.50 -37.92
C LYS A 325 -18.45 97.23 -38.31
N MET A 326 -18.94 96.01 -38.09
CA MET A 326 -20.29 95.60 -38.47
C MET A 326 -20.98 94.84 -37.33
N HIS A 327 -22.15 95.32 -36.90
CA HIS A 327 -22.93 94.62 -35.87
C HIS A 327 -23.67 93.40 -36.41
N CYS A 328 -23.59 92.31 -35.67
CA CYS A 328 -24.52 91.20 -35.78
C CYS A 328 -25.92 91.70 -35.39
N ARG A 329 -26.91 91.53 -36.28
CA ARG A 329 -28.29 91.97 -36.03
C ARG A 329 -29.05 91.11 -35.01
N HIS A 330 -28.45 90.02 -34.52
CA HIS A 330 -29.03 89.19 -33.47
C HIS A 330 -28.44 89.45 -32.09
N CYS A 331 -27.12 89.33 -31.91
CA CYS A 331 -26.48 89.55 -30.60
C CYS A 331 -25.98 90.98 -30.38
N GLY A 332 -25.94 91.83 -31.42
CA GLY A 332 -25.49 93.23 -31.34
C GLY A 332 -24.00 93.44 -31.10
N GLN A 333 -23.19 92.38 -31.07
CA GLN A 333 -21.73 92.46 -31.06
C GLN A 333 -21.14 92.88 -32.41
N ILE A 334 -19.96 93.48 -32.40
CA ILE A 334 -19.25 93.98 -33.59
C ILE A 334 -18.28 92.92 -34.13
N PHE A 335 -18.37 92.65 -35.44
CA PHE A 335 -17.51 91.73 -36.17
C PHE A 335 -16.87 92.42 -37.37
N CYS A 336 -15.78 91.84 -37.88
CA CYS A 336 -15.23 92.25 -39.17
C CYS A 336 -16.12 91.74 -40.32
N VAL A 337 -16.02 92.39 -41.49
CA VAL A 337 -16.82 92.04 -42.68
C VAL A 337 -16.65 90.56 -43.08
N VAL A 338 -15.47 89.99 -42.85
CA VAL A 338 -15.15 88.59 -43.18
C VAL A 338 -15.85 87.60 -42.23
N CYS A 339 -16.01 87.96 -40.96
CA CYS A 339 -16.68 87.13 -39.95
C CYS A 339 -18.21 87.34 -39.90
N LEU A 340 -18.75 88.34 -40.61
CA LEU A 340 -20.18 88.62 -40.66
C LEU A 340 -20.75 88.38 -42.07
N THR A 341 -20.63 87.15 -42.55
CA THR A 341 -21.06 86.73 -43.89
C THR A 341 -22.44 86.07 -43.89
N ARG A 342 -22.82 85.41 -42.79
CA ARG A 342 -24.09 84.70 -42.66
C ARG A 342 -25.28 85.67 -42.56
N THR A 343 -26.40 85.27 -43.15
CA THR A 343 -27.64 86.05 -43.18
C THR A 343 -28.80 85.14 -42.81
N VAL A 344 -29.67 85.60 -41.91
CA VAL A 344 -30.88 84.90 -41.49
C VAL A 344 -32.10 85.79 -41.74
N MET A 345 -33.24 85.17 -42.04
CA MET A 345 -34.51 85.89 -42.14
C MET A 345 -35.04 86.10 -40.72
N SER A 346 -35.20 87.36 -40.29
CA SER A 346 -35.60 87.70 -38.92
C SER A 346 -36.67 88.79 -38.88
N GLY A 347 -37.45 88.81 -37.79
CA GLY A 347 -38.55 89.73 -37.54
C GLY A 347 -39.89 89.34 -38.20
N PRO A 348 -40.99 90.05 -37.90
CA PRO A 348 -42.34 89.73 -38.38
C PRO A 348 -42.48 89.71 -39.92
N ASN A 349 -41.61 90.44 -40.60
CA ASN A 349 -41.60 90.61 -42.05
C ASN A 349 -40.51 89.79 -42.76
N SER A 350 -39.87 88.82 -42.08
CA SER A 350 -38.83 87.94 -42.63
C SER A 350 -37.74 88.68 -43.41
N ARG A 351 -37.14 89.71 -42.80
CA ARG A 351 -36.12 90.53 -43.47
C ARG A 351 -34.74 89.90 -43.36
N PRO A 352 -33.91 89.94 -44.41
CA PRO A 352 -32.55 89.42 -44.37
C PRO A 352 -31.70 90.25 -43.40
N SER A 353 -31.17 89.60 -42.37
CA SER A 353 -30.38 90.20 -41.30
C SER A 353 -29.04 89.50 -41.19
N LYS A 354 -27.94 90.26 -41.26
CA LYS A 354 -26.58 89.72 -41.10
C LYS A 354 -26.31 89.34 -39.65
N VAL A 355 -25.83 88.11 -39.43
CA VAL A 355 -25.55 87.56 -38.09
C VAL A 355 -24.18 86.87 -38.07
N CYS A 356 -23.57 86.76 -36.90
CA CYS A 356 -22.33 85.99 -36.73
C CYS A 356 -22.60 84.48 -36.81
N ASP A 357 -21.55 83.66 -36.98
CA ASP A 357 -21.70 82.21 -37.14
C ASP A 357 -22.40 81.55 -35.94
N VAL A 358 -22.09 81.96 -34.71
CA VAL A 358 -22.75 81.46 -33.50
C VAL A 358 -24.26 81.74 -33.54
N CYS A 359 -24.65 82.98 -33.85
CA CYS A 359 -26.07 83.35 -33.96
C CYS A 359 -26.77 82.69 -35.14
N HIS A 360 -26.06 82.46 -36.26
CA HIS A 360 -26.60 81.71 -37.38
C HIS A 360 -26.95 80.27 -36.95
N THR A 361 -26.05 79.60 -36.23
CA THR A 361 -26.30 78.24 -35.72
C THR A 361 -27.45 78.19 -34.71
N LEU A 362 -27.58 79.21 -33.85
CA LEU A 362 -28.70 79.29 -32.89
C LEU A 362 -30.06 79.57 -33.56
N LEU A 363 -30.08 80.38 -34.61
CA LEU A 363 -31.33 80.82 -35.26
C LEU A 363 -31.81 79.89 -36.39
N VAL A 364 -30.91 79.13 -37.02
CA VAL A 364 -31.23 78.23 -38.14
C VAL A 364 -31.31 76.79 -37.63
N LYS A 365 -32.55 76.30 -37.41
CA LYS A 365 -32.82 74.95 -36.87
C LYS A 365 -32.27 73.79 -37.72
N SER A 366 -31.98 74.02 -38.99
CA SER A 366 -31.41 73.02 -39.91
C SER A 366 -29.87 73.06 -40.00
N SER A 367 -29.21 73.98 -39.30
CA SER A 367 -27.76 74.04 -39.26
C SER A 367 -27.22 73.04 -38.23
N ALA A 368 -26.16 72.32 -38.59
CA ALA A 368 -25.49 71.43 -37.65
C ALA A 368 -25.01 72.25 -36.43
N PRO A 369 -25.19 71.76 -35.18
CA PRO A 369 -24.68 72.43 -34.00
C PRO A 369 -23.20 72.78 -34.20
N TYR A 370 -22.75 73.92 -33.69
CA TYR A 370 -21.37 74.41 -33.88
C TYR A 370 -20.30 73.40 -33.39
N PHE A 371 -20.72 72.46 -32.53
CA PHE A 371 -19.91 71.37 -31.99
C PHE A 371 -20.04 70.02 -32.75
N SER A 372 -20.70 70.01 -33.92
CA SER A 372 -20.93 68.80 -34.72
C SER A 372 -19.98 68.64 -35.91
N GLU A 373 -19.09 69.61 -36.13
CA GLU A 373 -17.96 69.46 -37.03
C GLU A 373 -16.72 69.06 -36.21
N ALA A 374 -15.95 68.10 -36.75
CA ALA A 374 -14.88 67.30 -36.15
C ALA A 374 -14.07 67.91 -34.97
N PRO A 375 -13.56 67.07 -34.04
CA PRO A 375 -12.77 67.54 -32.89
C PRO A 375 -11.60 68.42 -33.36
N PRO A 376 -11.29 69.53 -32.66
CA PRO A 376 -10.17 70.38 -33.02
C PRO A 376 -8.89 69.56 -33.00
N THR A 377 -8.19 69.52 -34.14
CA THR A 377 -6.83 68.97 -34.21
C THR A 377 -5.94 69.76 -33.27
N MET A 378 -5.49 69.12 -32.20
CA MET A 378 -4.44 69.62 -31.33
C MET A 378 -3.14 69.64 -32.14
N THR A 379 -2.71 70.81 -32.60
CA THR A 379 -1.32 71.08 -32.97
C THR A 379 -0.66 71.86 -31.85
#